data_AF-A0A3L8BW70-F1
#
_entry.id   AF-A0A3L8BW70-F1
#
_cell.length_a   1.000
_cell.length_b   1.000
_cell.length_c   1.000
_cell.angle_alpha   90.00
_cell.angle_beta   90.00
_cell.angle_gamma   90.00
#
_symmetry.space_group_name_H-M   'P 1'
#
loop_
_entity.id
_entity.type
_entity.pdbx_description
1 polymer ?
#
loop_
_entity_poly.entity_id
_entity_poly.type
_entity_poly.pdbx_seq_one_letter_code
_entity_poly.pdbx_strand_id
1 'polypeptide(L)'
;MNLPALLALLAGAAIATQASMNARLGVLLDSSMWATAIVFGVSFVAMLMMALASSLQTPDWSGAINIPIYLWFSGGLLAATGVGLFYYLIPRMGLGPMMSYALTGQLIIAIISSHYGWFELPIKPITLSRSTGVIALIVGIVLINKD
;
A
#
# COMPACT_ATOMS: atom_id res chain seq x y z
N MET A 1 -0.41 -17.89 15.65
CA MET A 1 0.14 -16.78 14.85
C MET A 1 1.37 -16.23 15.55
N ASN A 2 2.44 -15.90 14.81
CA ASN A 2 3.62 -15.24 15.36
C ASN A 2 3.42 -13.71 15.39
N LEU A 3 4.26 -12.99 16.14
CA LEU A 3 4.20 -11.53 16.28
C LEU A 3 4.20 -10.79 14.92
N PRO A 4 5.05 -11.13 13.94
CA PRO A 4 5.02 -10.46 12.63
C PRO A 4 3.69 -10.60 11.90
N ALA A 5 3.04 -11.77 11.96
CA ALA A 5 1.72 -11.96 11.35
C ALA A 5 0.65 -11.09 12.03
N LEU A 6 0.70 -10.94 13.35
CA LEU A 6 -0.22 -10.06 14.08
C LEU A 6 -0.01 -8.59 13.67
N LEU A 7 1.24 -8.13 13.59
CA LEU A 7 1.56 -6.78 13.15
C LEU A 7 1.11 -6.52 11.70
N ALA A 8 1.24 -7.50 10.81
CA ALA A 8 0.75 -7.39 9.43
C ALA A 8 -0.78 -7.26 9.36
N LEU A 9 -1.52 -7.99 10.21
CA LEU A 9 -2.98 -7.83 10.30
C LEU A 9 -3.36 -6.44 10.82
N LEU A 10 -2.68 -5.95 11.85
CA LEU A 10 -2.90 -4.60 12.38
C LEU A 10 -2.60 -3.52 11.33
N ALA A 11 -1.53 -3.69 10.55
CA ALA A 11 -1.21 -2.79 9.45
C ALA A 11 -2.32 -2.78 8.38
N GLY A 12 -2.85 -3.95 8.01
CA GLY A 12 -3.97 -4.07 7.08
C GLY A 12 -5.24 -3.38 7.60
N ALA A 13 -5.58 -3.59 8.89
CA ALA A 13 -6.72 -2.94 9.54
C ALA A 13 -6.55 -1.41 9.60
N ALA A 14 -5.35 -0.94 9.91
CA ALA A 14 -5.04 0.49 9.90
C ALA A 14 -5.21 1.09 8.51
N ILE A 15 -4.68 0.45 7.46
CA ILE A 15 -4.83 0.88 6.06
C ILE A 15 -6.30 0.93 5.63
N ALA A 16 -7.10 -0.09 5.96
CA ALA A 16 -8.52 -0.10 5.65
C ALA A 16 -9.26 1.08 6.32
N THR A 17 -8.97 1.30 7.60
CA THR A 17 -9.59 2.36 8.40
C THR A 17 -9.20 3.74 7.89
N GLN A 18 -7.90 4.01 7.69
CA GLN A 18 -7.46 5.31 7.17
C GLN A 18 -8.00 5.59 5.77
N ALA A 19 -8.07 4.59 4.89
CA ALA A 19 -8.62 4.77 3.56
C ALA A 19 -10.08 5.21 3.59
N SER A 20 -10.88 4.67 4.51
CA SER A 20 -12.28 5.07 4.70
C SER A 20 -12.42 6.51 5.23
N MET A 21 -11.61 6.89 6.22
CA MET A 21 -11.61 8.24 6.79
C MET A 21 -11.22 9.29 5.75
N ASN A 22 -10.19 8.98 4.96
CA ASN A 22 -9.64 9.92 3.99
C ASN A 22 -10.47 9.99 2.70
N ALA A 23 -11.13 8.89 2.31
CA ALA A 23 -12.16 8.92 1.28
C ALA A 23 -13.32 9.85 1.69
N ARG A 24 -13.74 9.79 2.96
CA ARG A 24 -14.77 10.72 3.49
C ARG A 24 -14.30 12.17 3.46
N LEU A 25 -13.04 12.44 3.79
CA LEU A 25 -12.45 13.77 3.63
C LEU A 25 -12.50 14.23 2.16
N GLY A 26 -12.20 13.35 1.21
CA GLY A 26 -12.31 13.62 -0.23
C GLY A 26 -13.72 14.02 -0.66
N VAL A 27 -14.75 13.37 -0.10
CA VAL A 27 -16.15 13.75 -0.33
C VAL A 27 -16.47 15.13 0.27
N LEU A 28 -16.00 15.40 1.50
CA LEU A 28 -16.27 16.69 2.17
C LEU A 28 -15.56 17.88 1.51
N LEU A 29 -14.41 17.64 0.87
CA LEU A 29 -13.65 18.65 0.13
C LEU A 29 -14.06 18.75 -1.35
N ASP A 30 -15.01 17.92 -1.80
CA ASP A 30 -15.36 17.75 -3.22
C ASP A 30 -14.13 17.50 -4.12
N SER A 31 -13.11 16.85 -3.56
CA SER A 31 -11.85 16.57 -4.26
C SER A 31 -11.01 15.51 -3.55
N SER A 32 -10.92 14.33 -4.17
CA SER A 32 -10.02 13.26 -3.70
C SER A 32 -8.55 13.66 -3.81
N MET A 33 -8.19 14.52 -4.77
CA MET A 33 -6.82 14.98 -4.97
C MET A 33 -6.37 15.90 -3.82
N TRP A 34 -7.20 16.87 -3.42
CA TRP A 34 -6.90 17.72 -2.27
C TRP A 34 -6.86 16.94 -0.95
N ALA A 35 -7.78 16.00 -0.74
CA ALA A 35 -7.73 15.11 0.42
C ALA A 35 -6.43 14.29 0.45
N THR A 36 -5.99 13.78 -0.70
CA THR A 36 -4.72 13.04 -0.81
C THR A 36 -3.53 13.93 -0.46
N ALA A 37 -3.44 15.14 -1.03
CA ALA A 37 -2.36 16.08 -0.76
C ALA A 37 -2.28 16.47 0.73
N ILE A 38 -3.41 16.77 1.36
CA ILE A 38 -3.48 17.14 2.79
C ILE A 38 -3.01 15.96 3.66
N VAL A 39 -3.55 14.76 3.43
CA VAL A 39 -3.21 13.57 4.23
C VAL A 39 -1.74 13.19 4.06
N PHE A 40 -1.20 13.27 2.84
CA PHE A 40 0.24 13.04 2.60
C PHE A 40 1.09 14.09 3.30
N GLY A 41 0.68 15.36 3.31
CA GLY A 41 1.36 16.42 4.04
C GLY A 41 1.39 16.18 5.55
N VAL A 42 0.24 15.83 6.15
CA VAL A 42 0.15 15.49 7.57
C VAL A 42 0.99 14.26 7.90
N SER A 43 0.95 13.24 7.05
CA SER A 43 1.72 12.00 7.20
C SER A 43 3.22 12.26 7.10
N PHE A 44 3.67 13.10 6.18
CA PHE A 44 5.06 13.51 6.05
C PHE A 44 5.58 14.20 7.32
N VAL A 45 4.83 15.18 7.84
CA VAL A 45 5.21 15.87 9.09
C VAL A 45 5.25 14.90 10.27
N ALA A 46 4.24 14.04 10.42
CA ALA A 46 4.20 13.06 11.49
C ALA A 46 5.38 12.08 11.42
N MET A 47 5.67 11.52 10.23
CA MET A 47 6.79 10.62 10.02
C MET A 47 8.14 11.30 10.22
N LEU A 48 8.29 12.57 9.81
CA LEU A 48 9.51 13.34 10.03
C LEU A 48 9.75 13.54 11.53
N MET A 49 8.72 13.92 12.30
CA MET A 49 8.82 14.06 13.75
C MET A 49 9.17 12.74 14.44
N MET A 50 8.55 11.63 14.02
CA MET A 50 8.88 10.30 14.53
C MET A 50 10.31 9.90 14.20
N ALA A 51 10.78 10.15 12.98
CA ALA A 51 12.15 9.86 12.56
C ALA A 51 13.16 10.65 13.41
N LEU A 52 12.94 11.95 13.60
CA LEU A 52 13.79 12.81 14.42
C LEU A 52 13.78 12.40 15.90
N ALA A 53 12.64 12.01 16.44
CA ALA A 53 12.52 11.55 17.83
C ALA A 53 13.15 10.16 18.05
N SER A 54 13.15 9.30 17.03
CA SER A 54 13.53 7.90 17.18
C SER A 54 15.03 7.67 17.46
N SER A 55 15.93 8.64 17.21
CA SER A 55 17.36 8.71 17.58
C SER A 55 18.25 7.44 17.48
N LEU A 56 17.75 6.32 16.92
CA LEU A 56 18.39 5.01 17.01
C LEU A 56 19.57 4.84 16.04
N GLN A 57 19.64 5.66 14.99
CA GLN A 57 20.79 5.93 14.12
C GLN A 57 20.31 6.91 13.04
N THR A 58 20.86 8.12 13.01
CA THR A 58 20.65 8.99 11.84
C THR A 58 21.18 8.27 10.59
N PRO A 59 20.47 8.29 9.45
CA PRO A 59 20.98 7.66 8.24
C PRO A 59 22.37 8.20 7.90
N ASP A 60 23.29 7.32 7.52
CA ASP A 60 24.53 7.77 6.92
C ASP A 60 24.24 8.28 5.51
N TRP A 61 24.23 9.60 5.37
CA TRP A 61 23.94 10.27 4.10
C TRP A 61 25.11 10.21 3.12
N SER A 62 26.30 9.74 3.53
CA SER A 62 27.47 9.65 2.64
C SER A 62 27.22 8.78 1.41
N GLY A 63 26.38 7.73 1.55
CA GLY A 63 25.99 6.83 0.47
C GLY A 63 24.76 7.25 -0.32
N ALA A 64 24.07 8.35 0.05
CA ALA A 64 22.79 8.73 -0.55
C ALA A 64 22.89 8.97 -2.07
N ILE A 65 24.03 9.50 -2.53
CA ILE A 65 24.30 9.73 -3.95
C ILE A 65 24.38 8.43 -4.78
N ASN A 66 24.67 7.30 -4.14
CA ASN A 66 24.76 5.99 -4.81
C ASN A 66 23.40 5.29 -4.91
N ILE A 67 22.35 5.80 -4.25
CA ILE A 67 21.02 5.19 -4.28
C ILE A 67 20.35 5.52 -5.63
N PRO A 68 19.89 4.49 -6.39
CA PRO A 68 19.22 4.70 -7.67
C PRO A 68 18.09 5.72 -7.58
N ILE A 69 18.10 6.71 -8.49
CA ILE A 69 17.20 7.87 -8.41
C ILE A 69 15.71 7.49 -8.36
N TYR A 70 15.32 6.40 -9.04
CA TYR A 70 13.93 5.96 -9.06
C TYR A 70 13.42 5.56 -7.67
N LEU A 71 14.27 4.99 -6.79
CA LEU A 71 13.87 4.58 -5.44
C LEU A 71 13.44 5.75 -4.56
N TRP A 72 13.94 6.95 -4.84
CA TRP A 72 13.58 8.16 -4.11
C TRP A 72 12.19 8.70 -4.49
N PHE A 73 11.79 8.56 -5.76
CA PHE A 73 10.62 9.27 -6.27
C PHE A 73 9.49 8.35 -6.72
N SER A 74 9.79 7.19 -7.32
CA SER A 74 8.77 6.33 -7.91
C SER A 74 7.81 5.77 -6.85
N GLY A 75 8.35 5.41 -5.68
CA GLY A 75 7.55 4.94 -4.55
C GLY A 75 6.56 6.00 -4.06
N GLY A 76 7.01 7.25 -3.93
CA GLY A 76 6.17 8.38 -3.53
C GLY A 76 5.06 8.68 -4.55
N LEU A 77 5.39 8.68 -5.84
CA LEU A 77 4.41 8.86 -6.92
C LEU A 77 3.37 7.73 -6.94
N LEU A 78 3.81 6.48 -6.89
CA LEU A 78 2.90 5.32 -6.86
C LEU A 78 2.01 5.33 -5.62
N ALA A 79 2.54 5.73 -4.46
CA ALA A 79 1.76 5.87 -3.23
C ALA A 79 0.69 6.96 -3.37
N ALA A 80 1.05 8.14 -3.86
CA ALA A 80 0.11 9.24 -4.07
C ALA A 80 -1.01 8.87 -5.06
N THR A 81 -0.65 8.27 -6.20
CA THR A 81 -1.63 7.79 -7.18
C THR A 81 -2.51 6.69 -6.61
N GLY A 82 -1.92 5.67 -5.97
CA GLY A 82 -2.67 4.54 -5.41
C GLY A 82 -3.65 4.99 -4.34
N VAL A 83 -3.20 5.79 -3.37
CA VAL A 83 -4.05 6.29 -2.29
C VAL A 83 -5.12 7.26 -2.80
N GLY A 84 -4.79 8.13 -3.77
CA GLY A 84 -5.79 8.98 -4.41
C GLY A 84 -6.89 8.20 -5.14
N LEU A 85 -6.53 7.08 -5.77
CA LEU A 85 -7.50 6.16 -6.36
C LEU A 85 -8.40 5.50 -5.29
N PHE A 86 -7.85 5.12 -4.13
CA PHE A 86 -8.69 4.64 -3.02
C PHE A 86 -9.72 5.69 -2.61
N TYR A 87 -9.31 6.95 -2.44
CA TYR A 87 -10.22 8.00 -1.97
C TYR A 87 -11.29 8.34 -3.00
N TYR A 88 -10.96 8.23 -4.28
CA TYR A 88 -11.89 8.43 -5.38
C TYR A 88 -12.88 7.27 -5.55
N LEU A 89 -12.42 6.03 -5.39
CA LEU A 89 -13.21 4.83 -5.68
C LEU A 89 -14.06 4.35 -4.50
N ILE A 90 -13.58 4.47 -3.26
CA ILE A 90 -14.32 4.03 -2.07
C ILE A 90 -15.74 4.64 -2.01
N PRO A 91 -15.96 5.95 -2.24
CA PRO A 91 -17.32 6.52 -2.23
C PRO A 91 -18.23 6.00 -3.36
N ARG A 92 -17.67 5.42 -4.42
CA ARG A 92 -18.40 4.98 -5.62
C ARG A 92 -18.76 3.50 -5.60
N MET A 93 -17.88 2.66 -5.04
CA MET A 93 -18.05 1.21 -5.04
C MET A 93 -18.08 0.59 -3.64
N GLY A 94 -17.90 1.40 -2.59
CA GLY A 94 -17.80 0.94 -1.22
C GLY A 94 -16.41 0.39 -0.85
N LEU A 95 -16.19 0.24 0.45
CA LEU A 95 -14.89 -0.19 0.99
C LEU A 95 -14.60 -1.67 0.66
N GLY A 96 -15.59 -2.56 0.79
CA GLY A 96 -15.43 -4.01 0.57
C GLY A 96 -14.90 -4.35 -0.83
N PRO A 97 -15.60 -3.93 -1.90
CA PRO A 97 -15.12 -4.09 -3.27
C PRO A 97 -13.78 -3.44 -3.51
N MET A 98 -13.57 -2.20 -3.04
CA MET A 98 -12.29 -1.51 -3.23
C MET A 98 -11.11 -2.30 -2.64
N MET A 99 -11.23 -2.76 -1.39
CA MET A 99 -10.17 -3.51 -0.71
C MET A 99 -9.90 -4.84 -1.42
N SER A 100 -10.95 -5.51 -1.90
CA SER A 100 -10.82 -6.77 -2.61
C SER A 100 -10.04 -6.62 -3.93
N TYR A 101 -10.43 -5.65 -4.77
CA TYR A 101 -9.69 -5.40 -6.02
C TYR A 101 -8.26 -4.92 -5.76
N ALA A 102 -8.05 -4.05 -4.76
CA ALA A 102 -6.73 -3.56 -4.43
C ALA A 102 -5.79 -4.68 -3.95
N LEU A 103 -6.25 -5.55 -3.06
CA LEU A 103 -5.47 -6.70 -2.58
C LEU A 103 -5.11 -7.65 -3.73
N THR A 104 -6.02 -7.84 -4.69
CA THR A 104 -5.73 -8.63 -5.91
C THR A 104 -4.55 -8.04 -6.68
N GLY A 105 -4.62 -6.74 -6.99
CA GLY A 105 -3.55 -6.06 -7.73
C GLY A 105 -2.21 -6.09 -6.98
N GLN A 106 -2.23 -5.86 -5.66
CA GLN A 106 -1.05 -5.93 -4.79
C GLN A 106 -0.41 -7.32 -4.83
N LEU A 107 -1.20 -8.39 -4.77
CA LEU A 107 -0.68 -9.76 -4.79
C LEU A 107 -0.12 -10.18 -6.15
N ILE A 108 -0.78 -9.79 -7.25
CA ILE A 108 -0.26 -10.03 -8.60
C ILE A 108 1.12 -9.38 -8.75
N ILE A 109 1.24 -8.10 -8.39
CA ILE A 109 2.52 -7.37 -8.45
C ILE A 109 3.54 -7.97 -7.48
N ALA A 110 3.16 -8.38 -6.27
CA ALA A 110 4.06 -9.02 -5.32
C ALA A 110 4.67 -10.32 -5.87
N ILE A 111 3.86 -11.13 -6.58
CA ILE A 111 4.33 -12.38 -7.20
C ILE A 111 5.27 -12.10 -8.36
N ILE A 112 4.91 -11.18 -9.25
CA ILE A 112 5.76 -10.77 -10.38
C ILE A 112 7.10 -10.24 -9.86
N SER A 113 7.04 -9.33 -8.88
CA SER A 113 8.23 -8.71 -8.27
C SER A 113 9.12 -9.76 -7.62
N SER A 114 8.54 -10.73 -6.90
CA SER A 114 9.29 -11.82 -6.27
C SER A 114 9.86 -12.81 -7.28
N HIS A 115 9.19 -13.02 -8.41
CA HIS A 115 9.65 -13.97 -9.43
C HIS A 115 10.88 -13.43 -10.17
N TYR A 116 10.88 -12.14 -10.51
CA TYR A 116 11.96 -11.47 -11.22
C TYR A 116 13.01 -10.85 -10.30
N GLY A 117 12.83 -10.91 -8.97
CA GLY A 117 13.77 -10.32 -8.01
C GLY A 117 13.85 -8.79 -8.10
N TRP A 118 12.73 -8.13 -8.40
CA TRP A 118 12.69 -6.66 -8.45
C TRP A 118 13.17 -6.06 -7.14
N PHE A 119 13.96 -4.98 -7.19
CA PHE A 119 14.52 -4.29 -6.02
C PHE A 119 15.34 -5.21 -5.09
N GLU A 120 16.02 -6.22 -5.66
CA GLU A 120 16.81 -7.21 -4.92
C GLU A 120 15.97 -8.07 -3.96
N LEU A 121 14.66 -8.19 -4.22
CA LEU A 121 13.77 -9.07 -3.47
C LEU A 121 14.22 -10.53 -3.59
N PRO A 122 14.03 -11.36 -2.54
CA PRO A 122 14.31 -12.79 -2.60
C PRO A 122 13.56 -13.46 -3.75
N ILE A 123 14.32 -14.01 -4.71
CA ILE A 123 13.76 -14.67 -5.89
C ILE A 123 12.98 -15.89 -5.43
N LYS A 124 11.69 -15.91 -5.76
CA LYS A 124 10.79 -17.01 -5.44
C LYS A 124 10.09 -17.47 -6.72
N PRO A 125 10.33 -18.72 -7.18
CA PRO A 125 9.72 -19.22 -8.39
C PRO A 125 8.20 -19.28 -8.26
N ILE A 126 7.51 -19.09 -9.39
CA ILE A 126 6.06 -19.32 -9.47
C ILE A 126 5.85 -20.83 -9.51
N THR A 127 5.40 -21.38 -8.38
CA THR A 127 5.05 -22.80 -8.24
C THR A 127 3.57 -23.03 -8.53
N LEU A 128 3.21 -24.27 -8.84
CA LEU A 128 1.80 -24.65 -9.02
C LEU A 128 0.96 -24.28 -7.79
N SER A 129 1.49 -24.46 -6.58
CA SER A 129 0.83 -24.10 -5.32
C SER A 129 0.57 -22.60 -5.17
N ARG A 130 1.45 -21.73 -5.68
CA ARG A 130 1.20 -20.28 -5.67
C ARG A 130 0.16 -19.89 -6.69
N SER A 131 0.24 -20.47 -7.88
CA SER A 131 -0.75 -20.23 -8.94
C SER A 131 -2.16 -20.63 -8.47
N THR A 132 -2.31 -21.78 -7.83
CA THR A 132 -3.61 -22.20 -7.26
C THR A 132 -4.06 -21.29 -6.12
N GLY A 133 -3.14 -20.82 -5.27
CA GLY A 133 -3.44 -19.83 -4.23
C GLY A 133 -3.95 -18.49 -4.79
N VAL A 134 -3.36 -17.99 -5.87
CA VAL A 134 -3.83 -16.78 -6.57
C VAL A 134 -5.23 -16.99 -7.15
N ILE A 135 -5.46 -18.13 -7.81
CA ILE A 135 -6.78 -18.46 -8.36
C ILE A 135 -7.82 -18.52 -7.24
N ALA A 136 -7.51 -19.19 -6.13
CA ALA A 136 -8.40 -19.27 -4.98
C ALA A 136 -8.70 -17.88 -4.38
N LEU A 137 -7.71 -16.99 -4.34
CA LEU A 137 -7.91 -15.60 -3.88
C LEU A 137 -8.81 -14.82 -4.83
N ILE A 138 -8.61 -14.92 -6.15
CA ILE A 138 -9.48 -14.28 -7.15
C ILE A 138 -10.92 -14.80 -7.00
N VAL A 139 -11.10 -16.12 -6.87
CA VAL A 139 -12.42 -16.72 -6.64
C VAL A 139 -13.05 -16.21 -5.35
N GLY A 140 -12.29 -16.17 -4.25
CA GLY A 140 -12.75 -15.63 -2.97
C GLY A 140 -13.20 -14.18 -3.09
N ILE A 141 -12.47 -13.37 -3.86
CA ILE A 141 -12.79 -11.97 -4.11
C ILE A 141 -14.05 -11.81 -4.97
N VAL A 142 -14.21 -12.63 -6.00
CA VAL A 142 -15.46 -12.65 -6.78
C VAL A 142 -16.64 -13.02 -5.88
N LEU A 143 -16.49 -13.98 -4.98
CA LEU A 143 -17.54 -14.38 -4.05
C LEU A 143 -17.85 -13.32 -2.99
N ILE A 144 -16.83 -12.65 -2.44
CA ILE A 144 -17.00 -11.57 -1.45
C ILE A 144 -17.76 -10.38 -2.05
N ASN A 145 -17.54 -10.11 -3.34
CA ASN A 145 -18.15 -8.99 -4.05
C ASN A 145 -19.38 -9.40 -4.88
N LYS A 146 -19.84 -10.64 -4.71
CA LYS A 146 -21.09 -11.09 -5.30
C LYS A 146 -22.22 -10.63 -4.37
N ASP A 147 -23.05 -9.73 -4.87
CA ASP A 147 -24.26 -9.25 -4.18
C ASP A 147 -25.18 -10.41 -3.77
#